data_AF-A0A2M7VFX2-F1
#
_entry.id   AF-A0A2M7VFX2-F1
#
_cell.length_a   1.000
_cell.length_b   1.000
_cell.length_c   1.000
_cell.angle_alpha   90.00
_cell.angle_beta   90.00
_cell.angle_gamma   90.00
#
_symmetry.space_group_name_H-M   'P 1'
#
loop_
_entity.id
_entity.type
_entity.pdbx_description
1 polymer ?
#
loop_
_entity_poly.entity_id
_entity_poly.type
_entity_poly.pdbx_seq_one_letter_code
_entity_poly.pdbx_strand_id
1 'polypeptide(L)'
;MKPNYLKILLIVFCLLFSVYLFTRYVNMPFVGPNATDQNVFSLVARNYNNWGLLNTKFSAIVTLSKNLPAKPLIYFHHPIFMTVFMSFIYKVLGYDFWIGRLSAIIPAFLGLVMIFLLGKEAKKTNFGILVLTIAVLIPATTAFGRMIHYIGAWTLLFVISTGFFCFKYVKSNRKIFFYSALVCVVLGTLSDWAMTYFTPFLFPLMMKNNKKKEGILLVLTSTITAIFFIFYAYLVLGSLGNVTDAILNRSVGRLLSLPFWPLLWGAVLWIRFIVYLNPVFTLLSGI
;
A
#
# COMPACT_ATOMS: atom_id res chain seq x y z
N MET A 1 20.03 1.91 31.74
CA MET A 1 19.52 3.24 31.32
C MET A 1 18.12 3.42 31.88
N LYS A 2 17.84 4.48 32.63
CA LYS A 2 16.46 4.77 33.09
C LYS A 2 15.57 5.12 31.88
N PRO A 3 14.35 4.58 31.78
CA PRO A 3 13.43 4.94 30.70
C PRO A 3 13.15 6.44 30.75
N ASN A 4 13.27 7.10 29.59
CA ASN A 4 12.87 8.51 29.48
C ASN A 4 11.36 8.56 29.26
N TYR A 5 10.61 8.65 30.36
CA TYR A 5 9.15 8.64 30.38
C TYR A 5 8.53 9.71 29.46
N LEU A 6 9.17 10.88 29.32
CA LEU A 6 8.71 11.94 28.42
C LEU A 6 8.70 11.47 26.95
N LYS A 7 9.75 10.78 26.51
CA LYS A 7 9.80 10.23 25.13
C LYS A 7 8.72 9.20 24.89
N ILE A 8 8.46 8.34 25.87
CA ILE A 8 7.41 7.33 25.79
C ILE A 8 6.04 8.01 25.70
N LEU A 9 5.79 9.00 26.56
CA LEU A 9 4.56 9.77 26.57
C LEU A 9 4.31 10.47 25.23
N LEU A 10 5.34 11.06 24.61
CA LEU A 10 5.22 11.69 23.29
C LEU A 10 4.87 10.69 22.18
N ILE A 11 5.49 9.51 22.19
CA ILE A 11 5.18 8.45 21.20
C ILE A 11 3.74 8.00 21.38
N VAL A 12 3.33 7.69 22.62
CA VAL A 12 1.97 7.26 22.95
C VAL A 12 0.96 8.34 22.56
N PHE A 13 1.23 9.60 22.89
CA PHE A 13 0.39 10.73 22.49
C PHE A 13 0.22 10.83 20.98
N CYS A 14 1.31 10.77 20.20
CA CYS A 14 1.24 10.83 18.73
C CYS A 14 0.41 9.67 18.16
N LEU A 15 0.59 8.46 18.69
CA LEU A 15 -0.15 7.29 18.25
C LEU A 15 -1.64 7.38 18.61
N LEU A 16 -1.99 7.76 19.85
CA LEU A 16 -3.39 7.96 20.25
C LEU A 16 -4.04 9.10 19.47
N PHE A 17 -3.32 10.19 19.23
CA PHE A 17 -3.79 11.29 18.41
C PHE A 17 -4.06 10.84 16.96
N SER A 18 -3.19 9.99 16.39
CA SER A 18 -3.45 9.41 15.06
C SER A 18 -4.71 8.54 15.02
N VAL A 19 -4.97 7.74 16.07
CA VAL A 19 -6.19 6.93 16.18
C VAL A 19 -7.43 7.84 16.23
N TYR A 20 -7.38 8.93 17.02
CA TYR A 20 -8.44 9.93 17.03
C TYR A 20 -8.69 10.51 15.62
N LEU A 21 -7.65 10.89 14.89
CA LEU A 21 -7.78 11.43 13.53
C LEU A 21 -8.37 10.42 12.54
N PHE A 22 -7.93 9.15 12.60
CA PHE A 22 -8.41 8.08 11.72
C PHE A 22 -9.86 7.68 12.02
N THR A 23 -10.26 7.71 13.29
CA THR A 23 -11.61 7.32 13.73
C THR A 23 -12.63 8.45 13.64
N ARG A 24 -12.18 9.69 13.46
CA ARG A 24 -13.08 10.82 13.21
C ARG A 24 -13.92 10.54 11.96
N TYR A 25 -15.24 10.58 12.10
CA TYR A 25 -16.20 10.31 11.01
C TYR A 25 -16.08 8.91 10.37
N VAL A 26 -15.60 7.92 11.13
CA VAL A 26 -15.40 6.54 10.63
C VAL A 26 -16.71 5.84 10.24
N ASN A 27 -17.86 6.33 10.68
CA ASN A 27 -19.19 5.84 10.34
C ASN A 27 -19.82 6.49 9.09
N MET A 28 -19.12 7.40 8.39
CA MET A 28 -19.70 8.03 7.21
C MET A 28 -20.04 7.00 6.13
N PRO A 29 -21.20 7.12 5.45
CA PRO A 29 -21.56 6.20 4.39
C PRO A 29 -20.57 6.25 3.22
N PHE A 30 -20.43 5.13 2.49
CA PHE A 30 -19.58 5.05 1.29
C PHE A 30 -20.26 5.70 0.07
N VAL A 31 -20.64 6.97 0.19
CA VAL A 31 -21.31 7.74 -0.86
C VAL A 31 -20.60 9.07 -1.12
N GLY A 32 -20.69 9.55 -2.35
CA GLY A 32 -20.09 10.82 -2.78
C GLY A 32 -18.74 10.68 -3.47
N PRO A 33 -18.15 11.81 -3.91
CA PRO A 33 -17.01 11.84 -4.83
C PRO A 33 -15.73 11.19 -4.28
N ASN A 34 -15.60 11.10 -2.96
CA ASN A 34 -14.43 10.51 -2.29
C ASN A 34 -14.69 9.09 -1.76
N ALA A 35 -15.79 8.45 -2.17
CA ALA A 35 -16.20 7.16 -1.62
C ALA A 35 -16.45 6.07 -2.67
N THR A 36 -16.32 6.38 -3.96
CA THR A 36 -16.56 5.43 -5.05
C THR A 36 -15.74 4.15 -4.89
N ASP A 37 -14.43 4.28 -4.65
CA ASP A 37 -13.56 3.12 -4.42
C ASP A 37 -13.91 2.35 -3.14
N GLN A 38 -14.31 3.06 -2.09
CA GLN A 38 -14.68 2.45 -0.81
C GLN A 38 -15.89 1.53 -0.98
N ASN A 39 -16.87 1.95 -1.77
CA ASN A 39 -18.05 1.14 -2.06
C ASN A 39 -17.69 -0.11 -2.87
N VAL A 40 -16.89 0.06 -3.94
CA VAL A 40 -16.43 -1.05 -4.78
C VAL A 40 -15.69 -2.11 -3.96
N PHE A 41 -14.70 -1.72 -3.15
CA PHE A 41 -13.92 -2.67 -2.37
C PHE A 41 -14.72 -3.31 -1.22
N SER A 42 -15.61 -2.54 -0.59
CA SER A 42 -16.57 -3.07 0.37
C SER A 42 -17.48 -4.12 -0.24
N LEU A 43 -17.98 -3.88 -1.45
CA LEU A 43 -18.83 -4.83 -2.17
C LEU A 43 -18.07 -6.12 -2.50
N VAL A 44 -16.85 -6.02 -3.01
CA VAL A 44 -16.00 -7.19 -3.27
C VAL A 44 -15.80 -8.02 -2.00
N ALA A 45 -15.47 -7.37 -0.88
CA ALA A 45 -15.28 -8.05 0.41
C ALA A 45 -16.57 -8.76 0.90
N ARG A 46 -17.74 -8.13 0.71
CA ARG A 46 -19.03 -8.74 1.02
C ARG A 46 -19.33 -9.94 0.11
N ASN A 47 -19.03 -9.83 -1.17
CA ASN A 47 -19.22 -10.91 -2.14
C ASN A 47 -18.34 -12.13 -1.83
N TYR A 48 -17.11 -11.93 -1.35
CA TYR A 48 -16.29 -13.02 -0.82
C TYR A 48 -16.95 -13.76 0.35
N ASN A 49 -17.61 -13.04 1.26
CA ASN A 49 -18.30 -13.66 2.39
C ASN A 49 -19.65 -14.30 2.00
N ASN A 50 -20.34 -13.74 1.00
CA ASN A 50 -21.62 -14.23 0.52
C ASN A 50 -21.46 -15.54 -0.27
N TRP A 51 -20.50 -15.59 -1.19
CA TRP A 51 -20.32 -16.73 -2.08
C TRP A 51 -19.15 -17.63 -1.70
N GLY A 52 -18.22 -17.16 -0.88
CA GLY A 52 -17.01 -17.88 -0.46
C GLY A 52 -15.79 -17.54 -1.34
N LEU A 53 -14.63 -17.31 -0.71
CA LEU A 53 -13.38 -16.96 -1.40
C LEU A 53 -13.01 -17.94 -2.53
N LEU A 54 -13.09 -19.26 -2.27
CA LEU A 54 -12.74 -20.28 -3.25
C LEU A 54 -13.76 -20.37 -4.40
N ASN A 55 -15.05 -20.20 -4.11
CA ASN A 55 -16.11 -20.23 -5.13
C ASN A 55 -16.02 -19.01 -6.06
N THR A 56 -15.64 -17.86 -5.52
CA THR A 56 -15.30 -16.67 -6.33
C THR A 56 -13.94 -16.78 -7.01
N LYS A 57 -13.18 -17.86 -6.76
CA LYS A 57 -11.78 -18.05 -7.20
C LYS A 57 -10.89 -16.87 -6.86
N PHE A 58 -11.14 -16.19 -5.74
CA PHE A 58 -10.50 -14.92 -5.34
C PHE A 58 -10.75 -13.73 -6.28
N SER A 59 -11.71 -13.82 -7.21
CA SER A 59 -11.98 -12.74 -8.16
C SER A 59 -12.72 -11.57 -7.51
N ALA A 60 -12.30 -10.35 -7.83
CA ALA A 60 -12.89 -9.13 -7.29
C ALA A 60 -14.25 -8.82 -7.95
N ILE A 61 -15.28 -9.60 -7.61
CA ILE A 61 -16.61 -9.48 -8.21
C ILE A 61 -17.36 -8.27 -7.64
N VAL A 62 -17.84 -7.40 -8.53
CA VAL A 62 -18.58 -6.17 -8.19
C VAL A 62 -20.06 -6.26 -8.58
N THR A 63 -20.55 -7.46 -8.91
CA THR A 63 -21.97 -7.67 -9.24
C THR A 63 -22.81 -7.75 -7.97
N LEU A 64 -23.99 -7.12 -8.01
CA LEU A 64 -25.02 -7.22 -6.97
C LEU A 64 -26.02 -8.30 -7.37
N SER A 65 -25.98 -9.46 -6.72
CA SER A 65 -26.90 -10.56 -6.95
C SER A 65 -27.01 -11.43 -5.70
N LYS A 66 -28.15 -12.11 -5.53
CA LYS A 66 -28.34 -13.09 -4.45
C LYS A 66 -27.42 -14.30 -4.65
N ASN A 67 -27.37 -14.82 -5.87
CA ASN A 67 -26.54 -15.96 -6.26
C ASN A 67 -25.35 -15.52 -7.11
N LEU A 68 -24.26 -16.29 -7.11
CA LEU A 68 -23.12 -16.05 -7.98
C LEU A 68 -23.59 -16.16 -9.45
N PRO A 69 -23.57 -15.06 -10.23
CA PRO A 69 -24.02 -15.10 -11.61
C PRO A 69 -23.05 -15.89 -12.49
N ALA A 70 -23.53 -16.44 -13.60
CA ALA A 70 -22.70 -17.16 -14.56
C ALA A 70 -21.63 -16.26 -15.22
N LYS A 71 -21.92 -14.97 -15.36
CA LYS A 71 -21.00 -13.95 -15.94
C LYS A 71 -20.93 -12.73 -15.01
N PRO A 72 -20.19 -12.82 -13.88
CA PRO A 72 -20.04 -11.69 -12.98
C PRO A 72 -19.19 -10.57 -13.61
N LEU A 73 -19.52 -9.33 -13.28
CA LEU A 73 -18.62 -8.19 -13.46
C LEU A 73 -17.46 -8.31 -12.45
N ILE A 74 -16.23 -8.34 -12.96
CA ILE A 74 -15.00 -8.51 -12.19
C ILE A 74 -14.12 -7.25 -12.35
N TYR A 75 -13.52 -6.81 -11.25
CA TYR A 75 -12.70 -5.60 -11.17
C TYR A 75 -11.23 -5.95 -10.86
N PHE A 76 -10.40 -6.17 -11.89
CA PHE A 76 -8.97 -6.49 -11.74
C PHE A 76 -8.03 -5.31 -12.05
N HIS A 77 -8.50 -4.08 -11.84
CA HIS A 77 -7.62 -2.91 -11.91
C HIS A 77 -6.52 -2.94 -10.83
N HIS A 78 -6.75 -3.67 -9.73
CA HIS A 78 -5.82 -3.83 -8.61
C HIS A 78 -5.74 -5.27 -8.12
N PRO A 79 -4.58 -5.63 -7.53
CA PRO A 79 -4.44 -6.78 -6.67
C PRO A 79 -5.45 -6.81 -5.50
N ILE A 80 -5.75 -8.01 -5.01
CA ILE A 80 -6.92 -8.30 -4.16
C ILE A 80 -6.62 -8.42 -2.65
N PHE A 81 -5.36 -8.25 -2.22
CA PHE A 81 -4.99 -8.52 -0.82
C PHE A 81 -5.85 -7.74 0.17
N MET A 82 -6.07 -6.45 -0.10
CA MET A 82 -6.88 -5.58 0.76
C MET A 82 -8.32 -6.08 0.90
N THR A 83 -8.98 -6.48 -0.20
CA THR A 83 -10.38 -6.93 -0.17
C THR A 83 -10.54 -8.30 0.49
N VAL A 84 -9.55 -9.18 0.35
CA VAL A 84 -9.50 -10.46 1.08
C VAL A 84 -9.33 -10.22 2.58
N PHE A 85 -8.47 -9.29 2.98
CA PHE A 85 -8.33 -8.94 4.40
C PHE A 85 -9.60 -8.29 4.96
N MET A 86 -10.21 -7.38 4.19
CA MET A 86 -11.47 -6.73 4.55
C MET A 86 -12.63 -7.72 4.68
N SER A 87 -12.70 -8.76 3.85
CA SER A 87 -13.74 -9.79 3.97
C SER A 87 -13.59 -10.57 5.27
N PHE A 88 -12.35 -10.86 5.70
CA PHE A 88 -12.09 -11.48 7.01
C PHE A 88 -12.57 -10.59 8.16
N ILE A 89 -12.27 -9.28 8.14
CA ILE A 89 -12.78 -8.34 9.15
C ILE A 89 -14.32 -8.37 9.19
N TYR A 90 -14.97 -8.27 8.03
CA TYR A 90 -16.43 -8.33 7.95
C TYR A 90 -17.02 -9.65 8.42
N LYS A 91 -16.32 -10.77 8.20
CA LYS A 91 -16.78 -12.08 8.64
C LYS A 91 -16.80 -12.18 10.16
N VAL A 92 -15.85 -11.56 10.84
CA VAL A 92 -15.68 -11.63 12.30
C VAL A 92 -16.51 -10.56 13.01
N LEU A 93 -16.53 -9.32 12.52
CA LEU A 93 -17.12 -8.17 13.22
C LEU A 93 -18.49 -7.76 12.67
N GLY A 94 -18.92 -8.28 11.51
CA GLY A 94 -20.15 -7.90 10.84
C GLY A 94 -19.99 -6.78 9.81
N TYR A 95 -21.10 -6.36 9.20
CA TYR A 95 -21.09 -5.39 8.11
C TYR A 95 -21.49 -4.00 8.58
N ASP A 96 -20.50 -3.11 8.68
CA ASP A 96 -20.71 -1.69 8.96
C ASP A 96 -19.65 -0.85 8.22
N PHE A 97 -19.91 0.45 8.04
CA PHE A 97 -18.99 1.39 7.43
C PHE A 97 -17.69 1.53 8.23
N TRP A 98 -17.77 1.64 9.55
CA TRP A 98 -16.55 1.76 10.35
C TRP A 98 -15.72 0.49 10.37
N ILE A 99 -16.39 -0.67 10.42
CA ILE A 99 -15.74 -1.97 10.34
C ILE A 99 -14.97 -2.08 9.02
N GLY A 100 -15.58 -1.63 7.92
CA GLY A 100 -14.93 -1.61 6.62
C GLY A 100 -13.66 -0.75 6.63
N ARG A 101 -13.70 0.41 7.29
CA ARG A 101 -12.54 1.32 7.40
C ARG A 101 -11.42 0.79 8.27
N LEU A 102 -11.67 -0.17 9.18
CA LEU A 102 -10.59 -0.82 9.92
C LEU A 102 -9.55 -1.46 8.99
N SER A 103 -9.96 -1.92 7.80
CA SER A 103 -9.06 -2.45 6.79
C SER A 103 -8.02 -1.43 6.30
N ALA A 104 -8.30 -0.12 6.39
CA ALA A 104 -7.35 0.95 6.07
C ALA A 104 -6.67 1.52 7.33
N ILE A 105 -7.42 1.67 8.43
CA ILE A 105 -6.91 2.27 9.67
C ILE A 105 -5.81 1.42 10.31
N ILE A 106 -5.98 0.10 10.35
CA ILE A 106 -5.00 -0.83 10.92
C ILE A 106 -3.63 -0.67 10.23
N PRO A 107 -3.51 -0.85 8.89
CA PRO A 107 -2.22 -0.68 8.24
C PRO A 107 -1.70 0.75 8.28
N ALA A 108 -2.55 1.78 8.35
CA ALA A 108 -2.11 3.17 8.47
C ALA A 108 -1.42 3.40 9.83
N PHE A 109 -2.04 2.91 10.90
CA PHE A 109 -1.47 2.95 12.25
C PHE A 109 -0.15 2.17 12.32
N LEU A 110 -0.12 0.95 11.81
CA LEU A 110 1.11 0.15 11.74
C LEU A 110 2.18 0.86 10.90
N GLY A 111 1.79 1.54 9.83
CA GLY A 111 2.67 2.36 9.00
C GLY A 111 3.35 3.46 9.81
N LEU A 112 2.62 4.17 10.67
CA LEU A 112 3.19 5.18 11.58
C LEU A 112 4.18 4.57 12.58
N VAL A 113 3.88 3.38 13.13
CA VAL A 113 4.82 2.65 13.98
C VAL A 113 6.10 2.32 13.20
N MET A 114 5.98 1.85 11.96
CA MET A 114 7.14 1.55 11.11
C MET A 114 7.93 2.79 10.73
N ILE A 115 7.29 3.94 10.51
CA ILE A 115 7.96 5.23 10.32
C ILE A 115 8.81 5.60 11.53
N PHE A 116 8.24 5.50 12.74
CA PHE A 116 8.98 5.75 13.97
C PHE A 116 10.19 4.82 14.09
N LEU A 117 10.01 3.51 13.84
CA LEU A 117 11.08 2.52 13.92
C LEU A 117 12.18 2.79 12.89
N LEU A 118 11.82 3.13 11.66
CA LEU A 118 12.76 3.50 10.61
C LEU A 118 13.55 4.76 10.98
N GLY A 119 12.90 5.82 11.45
CA GLY A 119 13.59 7.03 11.91
C GLY A 119 14.50 6.78 13.10
N LYS A 120 14.05 5.97 14.07
CA LYS A 120 14.86 5.55 15.21
C LYS A 120 16.12 4.79 14.75
N GLU A 121 15.96 3.86 13.82
CA GLU A 121 17.06 3.05 13.30
C GLU A 121 18.03 3.87 12.44
N ALA A 122 17.51 4.83 11.67
CA ALA A 122 18.30 5.69 10.79
C ALA A 122 19.26 6.58 11.59
N LYS A 123 18.80 7.18 12.68
CA LYS A 123 19.62 8.08 13.52
C LYS A 123 19.53 7.74 15.00
N LYS A 124 18.44 8.16 15.65
CA LYS A 124 18.24 8.03 17.10
C LYS A 124 16.76 8.17 17.42
N THR A 125 16.36 7.79 18.64
CA THR A 125 14.96 7.87 19.10
C THR A 125 14.34 9.25 18.89
N ASN A 126 15.06 10.34 19.14
CA ASN A 126 14.53 11.70 18.94
C ASN A 126 14.16 11.96 17.47
N PHE A 127 14.94 11.41 16.52
CA PHE A 127 14.63 11.53 15.10
C PHE A 127 13.40 10.70 14.74
N GLY A 128 13.26 9.48 15.30
CA GLY A 128 12.05 8.68 15.17
C GLY A 128 10.80 9.42 15.66
N ILE A 129 10.87 10.07 16.83
CA ILE A 129 9.77 10.88 17.37
C ILE A 129 9.44 12.03 16.42
N LEU A 130 10.44 12.78 15.97
CA LEU A 130 10.25 13.89 15.04
C LEU A 130 9.52 13.45 13.76
N VAL A 131 9.99 12.38 13.12
CA VAL A 131 9.38 11.88 11.88
C VAL A 131 7.97 11.34 12.14
N LEU A 132 7.73 10.68 13.28
CA LEU A 132 6.38 10.25 13.68
C LEU A 132 5.44 11.45 13.84
N THR A 133 5.86 12.49 14.58
CA THR A 133 5.07 13.71 14.77
C THR A 133 4.73 14.35 13.44
N ILE A 134 5.72 14.51 12.55
CA ILE A 134 5.49 15.06 11.20
C ILE A 134 4.50 14.18 10.43
N ALA A 135 4.71 12.86 10.42
CA ALA A 135 3.85 11.92 9.69
C ALA A 135 2.39 11.98 10.16
N VAL A 136 2.14 12.08 11.47
CA VAL A 136 0.79 12.21 12.06
C VAL A 136 0.14 13.53 11.65
N LEU A 137 0.91 14.62 11.57
CA LEU A 137 0.39 15.96 11.26
C LEU A 137 0.18 16.21 9.76
N ILE A 138 0.73 15.38 8.88
CA ILE A 138 0.50 15.49 7.44
C ILE A 138 -0.99 15.18 7.13
N PRO A 139 -1.75 16.12 6.55
CA PRO A 139 -3.17 15.91 6.25
C PRO A 139 -3.42 14.68 5.38
N ALA A 140 -2.54 14.40 4.42
CA ALA A 140 -2.63 13.23 3.56
C ALA A 140 -2.62 11.92 4.37
N THR A 141 -1.82 11.82 5.44
CA THR A 141 -1.82 10.64 6.32
C THR A 141 -3.22 10.40 6.89
N THR A 142 -3.88 11.45 7.38
CA THR A 142 -5.22 11.33 7.97
C THR A 142 -6.30 11.04 6.93
N ALA A 143 -6.21 11.68 5.75
CA ALA A 143 -7.18 11.52 4.67
C ALA A 143 -7.14 10.11 4.09
N PHE A 144 -5.95 9.64 3.70
CA PHE A 144 -5.75 8.33 3.08
C PHE A 144 -5.68 7.19 4.10
N GLY A 145 -5.27 7.45 5.34
CA GLY A 145 -5.16 6.43 6.39
C GLY A 145 -6.47 5.80 6.83
N ARG A 146 -7.61 6.46 6.56
CA ARG A 146 -8.96 5.92 6.80
C ARG A 146 -9.74 5.60 5.52
N MET A 147 -9.13 5.84 4.35
CA MET A 147 -9.77 5.62 3.06
C MET A 147 -9.48 4.20 2.58
N ILE A 148 -10.54 3.46 2.27
CA ILE A 148 -10.43 2.14 1.65
C ILE A 148 -10.05 2.35 0.19
N HIS A 149 -8.75 2.25 -0.09
CA HIS A 149 -8.17 2.57 -1.38
C HIS A 149 -6.94 1.69 -1.65
N TYR A 150 -6.70 1.38 -2.92
CA TYR A 150 -5.65 0.48 -3.38
C TYR A 150 -4.24 1.10 -3.25
N ILE A 151 -4.06 2.35 -3.72
CA ILE A 151 -2.91 3.19 -3.34
C ILE A 151 -3.26 3.77 -1.98
N GLY A 152 -3.21 2.93 -0.96
CA GLY A 152 -3.67 3.25 0.37
C GLY A 152 -2.69 2.77 1.43
N ALA A 153 -3.21 2.66 2.64
CA ALA A 153 -2.42 2.39 3.84
C ALA A 153 -1.64 1.06 3.79
N TRP A 154 -2.17 0.01 3.14
CA TRP A 154 -1.48 -1.29 3.00
C TRP A 154 -0.17 -1.18 2.22
N THR A 155 -0.25 -0.62 1.02
CA THR A 155 0.91 -0.46 0.14
C THR A 155 1.97 0.38 0.83
N LEU A 156 1.57 1.48 1.49
CA LEU A 156 2.50 2.33 2.23
C LEU A 156 3.15 1.60 3.42
N LEU A 157 2.38 0.85 4.21
CA LEU A 157 2.92 0.02 5.29
C LEU A 157 3.99 -0.92 4.77
N PHE A 158 3.70 -1.67 3.70
CA PHE A 158 4.65 -2.64 3.16
C PHE A 158 5.87 -1.98 2.52
N VAL A 159 5.72 -0.85 1.83
CA VAL A 159 6.86 -0.08 1.29
C VAL A 159 7.80 0.35 2.42
N ILE A 160 7.26 0.94 3.49
CA ILE A 160 8.06 1.41 4.62
C ILE A 160 8.68 0.23 5.38
N SER A 161 7.94 -0.87 5.53
CA SER A 161 8.43 -2.09 6.16
C SER A 161 9.57 -2.73 5.37
N THR A 162 9.44 -2.81 4.04
CA THR A 162 10.52 -3.29 3.16
C THR A 162 11.76 -2.40 3.30
N GLY A 163 11.61 -1.07 3.30
CA GLY A 163 12.71 -0.14 3.52
C GLY A 163 13.39 -0.35 4.89
N PHE A 164 12.60 -0.47 5.96
CA PHE A 164 13.08 -0.76 7.31
C PHE A 164 13.86 -2.07 7.39
N PHE A 165 13.31 -3.15 6.84
CA PHE A 165 13.95 -4.45 6.89
C PHE A 165 15.19 -4.54 6.00
N CYS A 166 15.20 -3.90 4.83
CA CYS A 166 16.41 -3.77 4.01
C CYS A 166 17.50 -3.00 4.75
N PHE A 167 17.13 -1.91 5.42
CA PHE A 167 18.08 -1.12 6.21
C PHE A 167 18.65 -1.91 7.39
N LYS A 168 17.81 -2.62 8.14
CA LYS A 168 18.23 -3.57 9.19
C LYS A 168 19.13 -4.68 8.65
N TYR A 169 18.80 -5.22 7.49
CA TYR A 169 19.59 -6.26 6.83
C TYR A 169 20.98 -5.75 6.46
N VAL A 170 21.07 -4.58 5.83
CA VAL A 170 22.35 -3.95 5.47
C VAL A 170 23.23 -3.73 6.71
N LYS A 171 22.67 -3.21 7.80
CA LYS A 171 23.42 -2.94 9.03
C LYS A 171 23.89 -4.19 9.79
N SER A 172 23.05 -5.22 9.86
CA SER A 172 23.26 -6.38 10.74
C SER A 172 23.68 -7.66 10.01
N ASN A 173 23.53 -7.69 8.69
CA ASN A 173 23.68 -8.86 7.81
C ASN A 173 22.82 -10.08 8.19
N ARG A 174 21.84 -9.94 9.10
CA ARG A 174 20.96 -11.04 9.53
C ARG A 174 19.91 -11.33 8.48
N LYS A 175 19.94 -12.52 7.88
CA LYS A 175 19.07 -12.93 6.76
C LYS A 175 17.57 -12.88 7.06
N ILE A 176 17.17 -13.02 8.34
CA ILE A 176 15.76 -12.89 8.73
C ILE A 176 15.16 -11.54 8.30
N PHE A 177 15.92 -10.45 8.36
CA PHE A 177 15.44 -9.14 7.91
C PHE A 177 15.27 -9.11 6.39
N PHE A 178 16.19 -9.73 5.64
CA PHE A 178 16.03 -9.84 4.19
C PHE A 178 14.79 -10.66 3.80
N TYR A 179 14.57 -11.81 4.44
CA TYR A 179 13.36 -12.60 4.19
C TYR A 179 12.08 -11.86 4.60
N SER A 180 12.12 -11.11 5.69
CA SER A 180 11.00 -10.24 6.10
C SER A 180 10.72 -9.16 5.04
N ALA A 181 11.76 -8.59 4.44
CA ALA A 181 11.62 -7.64 3.33
C ALA A 181 10.99 -8.30 2.09
N LEU A 182 11.39 -9.53 1.73
CA LEU A 182 10.78 -10.27 0.61
C LEU A 182 9.29 -10.53 0.84
N VAL A 183 8.90 -10.95 2.05
CA VAL A 183 7.48 -11.10 2.41
C VAL A 183 6.74 -9.78 2.26
N CYS A 184 7.30 -8.67 2.75
CA CYS A 184 6.71 -7.35 2.58
C CYS A 184 6.58 -6.95 1.10
N VAL A 185 7.56 -7.28 0.26
CA VAL A 185 7.50 -7.04 -1.20
C VAL A 185 6.35 -7.81 -1.84
N VAL A 186 6.18 -9.10 -1.51
CA VAL A 186 5.07 -9.91 -2.02
C VAL A 186 3.73 -9.30 -1.58
N LEU A 187 3.54 -9.06 -0.29
CA LEU A 187 2.29 -8.51 0.24
C LEU A 187 2.00 -7.09 -0.26
N GLY A 188 3.04 -6.25 -0.41
CA GLY A 188 2.93 -4.92 -0.99
C GLY A 188 2.54 -4.96 -2.45
N THR A 189 3.12 -5.88 -3.24
CA THR A 189 2.76 -6.07 -4.65
C THR A 189 1.33 -6.61 -4.79
N LEU A 190 0.92 -7.50 -3.89
CA LEU A 190 -0.46 -7.99 -3.81
C LEU A 190 -1.45 -6.96 -3.25
N SER A 191 -0.96 -5.83 -2.74
CA SER A 191 -1.78 -4.69 -2.32
C SER A 191 -1.92 -3.68 -3.46
N ASP A 192 -0.81 -3.30 -4.11
CA ASP A 192 -0.82 -2.41 -5.27
C ASP A 192 0.48 -2.44 -6.09
N TRP A 193 0.38 -2.03 -7.36
CA TRP A 193 1.48 -1.93 -8.32
C TRP A 193 2.61 -1.00 -7.88
N ALA A 194 2.35 -0.02 -7.02
CA ALA A 194 3.37 0.93 -6.56
C ALA A 194 4.58 0.25 -5.90
N MET A 195 4.40 -0.93 -5.29
CA MET A 195 5.52 -1.71 -4.74
C MET A 195 6.51 -2.15 -5.84
N THR A 196 6.04 -2.50 -7.03
CA THR A 196 6.89 -2.88 -8.17
C THR A 196 7.74 -1.73 -8.66
N TYR A 197 7.27 -0.49 -8.54
CA TYR A 197 8.08 0.70 -8.82
C TYR A 197 9.05 1.02 -7.68
N PHE A 198 8.73 0.64 -6.45
CA PHE A 198 9.56 0.93 -5.28
C PHE A 198 10.83 0.06 -5.20
N THR A 199 10.73 -1.24 -5.50
CA THR A 199 11.87 -2.16 -5.31
C THR A 199 13.13 -1.83 -6.15
N PRO A 200 13.05 -1.31 -7.40
CA PRO A 200 14.23 -0.84 -8.12
C PRO A 200 14.95 0.33 -7.42
N PHE A 201 14.24 1.18 -6.68
CA PHE A 201 14.86 2.29 -5.93
C PHE A 201 15.66 1.83 -4.71
N LEU A 202 15.42 0.60 -4.23
CA LEU A 202 16.26 0.00 -3.19
C LEU A 202 17.54 -0.63 -3.75
N PHE A 203 17.61 -0.87 -5.06
CA PHE A 203 18.76 -1.51 -5.68
C PHE A 203 20.08 -0.75 -5.46
N PRO A 204 20.16 0.59 -5.60
CA PRO A 204 21.39 1.34 -5.30
C PRO A 204 21.85 1.18 -3.85
N LEU A 205 20.92 1.19 -2.87
CA LEU A 205 21.25 0.95 -1.45
C LEU A 205 21.88 -0.43 -1.27
N MET A 206 21.29 -1.46 -1.87
CA MET A 206 21.78 -2.83 -1.78
C MET A 206 23.14 -2.98 -2.47
N MET A 207 23.31 -2.34 -3.64
CA MET A 207 24.56 -2.35 -4.40
C MET A 207 25.70 -1.66 -3.64
N LYS A 208 25.47 -0.46 -3.07
CA LYS A 208 26.44 0.28 -2.25
C LYS A 208 26.98 -0.55 -1.07
N ASN A 209 26.20 -1.50 -0.57
CA ASN A 209 26.54 -2.35 0.58
C ASN A 209 26.96 -3.78 0.19
N ASN A 210 27.41 -4.00 -1.06
CA ASN A 210 27.83 -5.31 -1.58
C ASN A 210 26.74 -6.41 -1.51
N LYS A 211 25.47 -6.03 -1.60
CA LYS A 211 24.28 -6.92 -1.59
C LYS A 211 23.54 -6.92 -2.93
N LYS A 212 24.29 -6.88 -4.04
CA LYS A 212 23.72 -6.81 -5.41
C LYS A 212 22.71 -7.94 -5.68
N LYS A 213 23.04 -9.18 -5.28
CA LYS A 213 22.17 -10.35 -5.52
C LYS A 213 20.84 -10.21 -4.79
N GLU A 214 20.86 -9.77 -3.54
CA GLU A 214 19.67 -9.51 -2.74
C GLU A 214 18.84 -8.35 -3.31
N GLY A 215 19.49 -7.29 -3.82
CA GLY A 215 18.83 -6.22 -4.55
C GLY A 215 18.09 -6.71 -5.80
N ILE A 216 18.74 -7.54 -6.63
CA ILE A 216 18.10 -8.17 -7.80
C ILE A 216 16.90 -9.02 -7.36
N LEU A 217 17.06 -9.80 -6.28
CA LEU A 217 16.00 -10.68 -5.80
C LEU A 217 14.76 -9.90 -5.31
N LEU A 218 14.93 -8.73 -4.69
CA LEU A 218 13.79 -7.85 -4.34
C LEU A 218 13.01 -7.43 -5.59
N VAL A 219 13.72 -6.97 -6.63
CA VAL A 219 13.12 -6.55 -7.90
C VAL A 219 12.41 -7.72 -8.60
N LEU A 220 13.09 -8.87 -8.71
CA LEU A 220 12.51 -10.07 -9.31
C LEU A 220 11.27 -10.53 -8.53
N THR A 221 11.29 -10.47 -7.20
CA THR A 221 10.15 -10.89 -6.37
C THR A 221 8.91 -10.04 -6.64
N SER A 222 9.02 -8.71 -6.69
CA SER A 222 7.88 -7.86 -7.06
C SER A 222 7.42 -8.10 -8.49
N THR A 223 8.36 -8.21 -9.43
CA THR A 223 8.03 -8.40 -10.86
C THR A 223 7.34 -9.72 -11.11
N ILE A 224 7.84 -10.82 -10.54
CA ILE A 224 7.22 -12.15 -10.65
C ILE A 224 5.84 -12.16 -9.98
N THR A 225 5.69 -11.54 -8.82
CA THR A 225 4.38 -11.43 -8.14
C THR A 225 3.37 -10.67 -9.01
N ALA A 226 3.79 -9.55 -9.60
CA ALA A 226 2.97 -8.77 -10.53
C ALA A 226 2.58 -9.57 -11.77
N ILE A 227 3.53 -10.29 -12.39
CA ILE A 227 3.28 -11.16 -13.55
C ILE A 227 2.28 -12.26 -13.19
N PHE A 228 2.43 -12.91 -12.03
CA PHE A 228 1.48 -13.94 -11.60
C PHE A 228 0.06 -13.38 -11.42
N PHE A 229 -0.08 -12.17 -10.88
CA PHE A 229 -1.39 -11.52 -10.79
C PHE A 229 -1.98 -11.22 -12.17
N ILE A 230 -1.19 -10.70 -13.12
CA ILE A 230 -1.64 -10.45 -14.50
C ILE A 230 -2.07 -11.75 -15.18
N PHE A 231 -1.27 -12.80 -15.04
CA PHE A 231 -1.58 -14.11 -15.58
C PHE A 231 -2.85 -14.70 -14.98
N TYR A 232 -3.02 -14.58 -13.66
CA TYR A 232 -4.25 -14.97 -12.97
C TYR A 232 -5.47 -14.19 -13.48
N ALA A 233 -5.35 -12.86 -13.64
CA ALA A 233 -6.43 -12.03 -14.18
C ALA A 233 -6.82 -12.47 -15.60
N TYR A 234 -5.83 -12.80 -16.44
CA TYR A 234 -6.06 -13.37 -17.78
C TYR A 234 -6.80 -14.71 -17.72
N LEU A 235 -6.40 -15.63 -16.85
CA LEU A 235 -7.07 -16.93 -16.72
C LEU A 235 -8.54 -16.80 -16.30
N VAL A 236 -8.86 -15.80 -15.48
CA VAL A 236 -10.24 -15.56 -15.01
C VAL A 236 -11.09 -14.83 -16.05
N LEU A 237 -10.55 -13.81 -16.70
CA LEU A 237 -11.30 -12.97 -17.65
C LEU A 237 -11.28 -13.47 -19.09
N GLY A 238 -10.34 -14.35 -19.44
CA GLY A 238 -10.05 -14.73 -20.82
C GLY A 238 -9.47 -13.59 -21.66
N SER A 239 -9.11 -12.45 -21.04
CA SER A 239 -8.57 -11.28 -21.72
C SER A 239 -7.75 -10.40 -20.76
N LEU A 240 -6.86 -9.59 -21.32
CA LEU A 240 -6.11 -8.57 -20.57
C LEU A 240 -6.78 -7.19 -20.58
N GLY A 241 -7.94 -7.05 -21.24
CA GLY A 241 -8.63 -5.78 -21.47
C GLY A 241 -8.76 -4.93 -20.21
N ASN A 242 -9.22 -5.54 -19.11
CA ASN A 242 -9.41 -4.83 -17.84
C ASN A 242 -8.09 -4.24 -17.27
N VAL A 243 -6.98 -4.98 -17.38
CA VAL A 243 -5.67 -4.54 -16.90
C VAL A 243 -5.08 -3.49 -17.86
N THR A 244 -5.17 -3.73 -19.17
CA THR A 244 -4.67 -2.79 -20.18
C THR A 244 -5.42 -1.47 -20.14
N ASP A 245 -6.75 -1.51 -19.99
CA ASP A 245 -7.58 -0.31 -19.88
C ASP A 245 -7.22 0.48 -18.62
N ALA A 246 -7.00 -0.21 -17.50
CA ALA A 246 -6.55 0.44 -16.27
C ALA A 246 -5.18 1.13 -16.44
N ILE A 247 -4.22 0.46 -17.08
CA ILE A 247 -2.89 1.02 -17.35
C ILE A 247 -3.01 2.19 -18.33
N LEU A 248 -3.72 2.03 -19.43
CA LEU A 248 -3.88 3.05 -20.46
C LEU A 248 -4.59 4.28 -19.89
N ASN A 249 -5.72 4.11 -19.18
CA ASN A 249 -6.45 5.22 -18.58
C ASN A 249 -5.64 6.00 -17.53
N ARG A 250 -4.70 5.34 -16.83
CA ARG A 250 -3.90 5.97 -15.76
C ARG A 250 -2.57 6.53 -16.22
N SER A 251 -1.92 5.86 -17.16
CA SER A 251 -0.58 6.21 -17.65
C SER A 251 -0.66 7.17 -18.82
N VAL A 252 -1.66 7.01 -19.69
CA VAL A 252 -1.73 7.69 -21.00
C VAL A 252 -3.03 8.51 -21.15
N GLY A 253 -4.14 8.02 -20.58
CA GLY A 253 -5.54 8.47 -20.65
C GLY A 253 -5.84 9.82 -21.29
N ARG A 254 -6.44 10.75 -20.51
CA ARG A 254 -6.86 12.09 -20.97
C ARG A 254 -5.72 12.99 -21.42
N LEU A 255 -4.46 12.56 -21.28
CA LEU A 255 -3.34 13.29 -21.85
C LEU A 255 -3.40 13.21 -23.37
N LEU A 256 -3.80 12.08 -23.98
CA LEU A 256 -3.96 11.95 -25.44
C LEU A 256 -4.88 13.01 -26.06
N SER A 257 -5.85 13.51 -25.29
CA SER A 257 -6.75 14.59 -25.71
C SER A 257 -6.17 16.00 -25.56
N LEU A 258 -4.98 16.16 -24.97
CA LEU A 258 -4.30 17.46 -24.83
C LEU A 258 -3.34 17.69 -26.01
N PRO A 259 -3.20 18.94 -26.49
CA PRO A 259 -2.14 19.28 -27.43
C PRO A 259 -0.77 19.06 -26.79
N PHE A 260 0.21 18.59 -27.55
CA PHE A 260 1.59 18.33 -27.09
C PHE A 260 1.69 17.36 -25.90
N TRP A 261 0.75 16.43 -25.79
CA TRP A 261 0.67 15.49 -24.67
C TRP A 261 1.95 14.70 -24.36
N PRO A 262 2.83 14.31 -25.31
CA PRO A 262 4.06 13.60 -24.96
C PRO A 262 4.99 14.47 -24.12
N LEU A 263 5.06 15.77 -24.43
CA LEU A 263 5.86 16.76 -23.70
C LEU A 263 5.27 17.01 -22.30
N LEU A 264 3.95 17.19 -22.21
CA LEU A 264 3.26 17.36 -20.93
C LEU A 264 3.39 16.12 -20.04
N TRP A 265 3.29 14.93 -20.63
CA TRP A 265 3.48 13.67 -19.91
C TRP A 265 4.90 13.53 -19.38
N GLY A 266 5.91 13.81 -20.22
CA GLY A 266 7.32 13.83 -19.81
C GLY A 266 7.57 14.82 -18.66
N ALA A 267 7.02 16.04 -18.76
CA ALA A 267 7.11 17.05 -17.70
C ALA A 267 6.42 16.58 -16.40
N VAL A 268 5.23 15.99 -16.48
CA VAL A 268 4.52 15.45 -15.32
C VAL A 268 5.31 14.30 -14.67
N LEU A 269 5.87 13.38 -15.47
CA LEU A 269 6.71 12.31 -14.95
C LEU A 269 7.97 12.87 -14.28
N TRP A 270 8.59 13.90 -14.86
CA TRP A 270 9.76 14.55 -14.29
C TRP A 270 9.44 15.26 -12.96
N ILE A 271 8.34 16.02 -12.90
CA ILE A 271 7.86 16.64 -11.66
C ILE A 271 7.56 15.58 -10.62
N ARG A 272 6.85 14.51 -10.99
CA ARG A 272 6.58 13.38 -10.08
C ARG A 272 7.86 12.72 -9.60
N PHE A 273 8.83 12.51 -10.49
CA PHE A 273 10.14 11.95 -10.14
C PHE A 273 10.83 12.83 -9.10
N ILE A 274 10.93 14.14 -9.33
CA ILE A 274 11.55 15.08 -8.39
C ILE A 274 10.79 15.11 -7.06
N VAL A 275 9.47 15.32 -7.09
CA VAL A 275 8.65 15.48 -5.88
C VAL A 275 8.62 14.20 -5.05
N TYR A 276 8.45 13.04 -5.67
CA TYR A 276 8.31 11.77 -4.95
C TYR A 276 9.66 11.17 -4.51
N LEU A 277 10.77 11.45 -5.22
CA LEU A 277 12.05 10.79 -4.97
C LEU A 277 13.10 11.67 -4.31
N ASN A 278 12.92 13.00 -4.27
CA ASN A 278 13.82 13.88 -3.50
C ASN A 278 13.98 13.45 -2.02
N PRO A 279 12.91 13.01 -1.31
CA PRO A 279 13.07 12.46 0.04
C PRO A 279 13.93 11.19 0.08
N VAL A 280 13.86 10.32 -0.94
CA VAL A 280 14.66 9.08 -1.04
C VAL A 280 16.13 9.41 -1.27
N PHE A 281 16.44 10.34 -2.18
CA PHE A 281 17.82 10.79 -2.41
C PHE A 281 18.43 11.44 -1.17
N THR A 282 17.64 12.25 -0.45
CA THR A 282 18.06 12.86 0.82
C THR A 282 18.30 11.81 1.91
N LEU A 283 17.52 10.72 1.92
CA LEU A 283 17.67 9.64 2.90
C LEU A 283 18.90 8.76 2.59
N LEU A 284 19.21 8.56 1.30
CA LEU A 284 20.38 7.82 0.85
C LEU A 284 21.69 8.61 0.91
N SER A 285 21.65 9.95 0.86
CA SER A 285 22.85 10.78 0.98
C SER A 285 23.42 10.84 2.40
N GLY A 286 22.61 10.51 3.41
CA GLY A 286 23.01 10.47 4.82
C GLY A 286 23.51 9.11 5.34
N ILE A 287 23.56 8.09 4.47
CA ILE A 287 24.07 6.72 4.75
C ILE A 287 25.27 6.51 3.85
#